data_AF-A0A251XD29-F1
#
_entry.id   AF-A0A251XD29-F1
#
_cell.length_a   1.000
_cell.length_b   1.000
_cell.length_c   1.000
_cell.angle_alpha   90.00
_cell.angle_beta   90.00
_cell.angle_gamma   90.00
#
_symmetry.space_group_name_H-M   'P 1'
#
loop_
_entity.id
_entity.type
_entity.pdbx_description
1 polymer ?
#
loop_
_entity_poly.entity_id
_entity_poly.type
_entity_poly.pdbx_seq_one_letter_code
_entity_poly.pdbx_strand_id
1 'polypeptide(L)'
;MLAADGPLSLQAHPDLHRARRGFRDEEDRGIPIDAPHRNYKDPLHKPELIFALSDEFHALCGFRPLAEVREAFTLLLTLDASGPDSDPAVIRTVLSRLTGSEADVLRDTFAFLMGGGSEVRRLVDRVTLLASLASDRQCREFSTEMRTVRELAAAYPGDPGIVTSLLLNRVTLRRGEALYLPAGNIHAYLHGLGIELMAASDNVLRGGLTPKHVDVPELLDVLEFQALPVPYLEPEHAAPGVELYRPDVPDFLLAHVSPATRDAVDGDAGASVVDVDGPAIVLCTAGEVTLRGEASTVVMRRGDAVFVTPDEGRLVVTGRARRSSRRPRRPPPRTTTRDRGQERRR
;
A
#
# COMPACT_ATOMS: atom_id res chain seq x y z
N MET A 1 -7.85 7.06 4.10
CA MET A 1 -7.64 5.65 4.52
C MET A 1 -7.86 4.77 3.31
N LEU A 2 -7.02 3.77 3.11
CA LEU A 2 -7.14 2.79 2.04
C LEU A 2 -7.28 1.38 2.63
N ALA A 3 -8.32 0.67 2.23
CA ALA A 3 -8.59 -0.71 2.64
C ALA A 3 -8.68 -1.57 1.37
N ALA A 4 -7.56 -2.17 0.98
CA ALA A 4 -7.48 -3.04 -0.18
C ALA A 4 -7.83 -4.47 0.24
N ASP A 5 -9.00 -4.95 -0.19
CA ASP A 5 -9.42 -6.36 -0.08
C ASP A 5 -8.92 -7.20 -1.28
N GLY A 6 -8.19 -6.56 -2.20
CA GLY A 6 -7.56 -7.22 -3.34
C GLY A 6 -6.72 -6.26 -4.18
N PRO A 7 -6.01 -6.79 -5.20
CA PRO A 7 -5.07 -6.03 -6.01
C PRO A 7 -5.67 -4.83 -6.73
N LEU A 8 -5.09 -3.65 -6.54
CA LEU A 8 -5.37 -2.44 -7.32
C LEU A 8 -4.53 -2.43 -8.62
N SER A 9 -4.84 -1.49 -9.51
CA SER A 9 -4.12 -1.36 -10.78
C SER A 9 -2.68 -0.91 -10.57
N LEU A 10 -1.80 -1.29 -11.51
CA LEU A 10 -0.47 -0.68 -11.62
C LEU A 10 -0.61 0.78 -12.03
N GLN A 11 0.12 1.66 -11.35
CA GLN A 11 0.03 3.11 -11.53
C GLN A 11 1.41 3.74 -11.44
N ALA A 12 1.58 4.86 -12.16
CA ALA A 12 2.68 5.78 -11.99
C ALA A 12 2.16 7.22 -12.08
N HIS A 13 2.90 8.13 -11.46
CA HIS A 13 2.54 9.54 -11.42
C HIS A 13 3.62 10.40 -12.07
N PRO A 14 3.24 11.44 -12.83
CA PRO A 14 4.18 12.35 -13.45
C PRO A 14 4.82 13.26 -12.40
N ASP A 15 6.04 13.72 -12.70
CA ASP A 15 6.61 14.85 -11.97
C ASP A 15 5.86 16.16 -12.31
N LEU A 16 6.15 17.22 -11.59
CA LEU A 16 5.46 18.49 -11.73
C LEU A 16 5.63 19.13 -13.12
N HIS A 17 6.78 18.96 -13.75
CA HIS A 17 7.04 19.49 -15.08
C HIS A 17 6.25 18.73 -16.15
N ARG A 18 6.25 17.40 -16.07
CA ARG A 18 5.45 16.50 -16.93
C ARG A 18 3.96 16.75 -16.75
N ALA A 19 3.46 16.84 -15.52
CA ALA A 19 2.06 17.14 -15.21
C ALA A 19 1.59 18.44 -15.88
N ARG A 20 2.36 19.53 -15.72
CA ARG A 20 2.05 20.83 -16.34
C ARG A 20 2.06 20.79 -17.86
N ARG A 21 2.96 20.00 -18.46
CA ARG A 21 3.05 19.86 -19.91
C ARG A 21 1.89 19.02 -20.44
N GLY A 22 1.67 17.84 -19.87
CA GLY A 22 0.62 16.90 -20.26
C GLY A 22 -0.77 17.49 -20.09
N PHE A 23 -1.04 18.17 -18.96
CA PHE A 23 -2.31 18.86 -18.73
C PHE A 23 -2.59 19.91 -19.84
N ARG A 24 -1.60 20.74 -20.19
CA ARG A 24 -1.75 21.74 -21.26
C ARG A 24 -1.94 21.10 -22.65
N ASP A 25 -1.19 20.05 -22.99
CA ASP A 25 -1.35 19.35 -24.26
C ASP A 25 -2.78 18.79 -24.43
N GLU A 26 -3.29 18.13 -23.39
CA GLU A 26 -4.64 17.56 -23.43
C GLU A 26 -5.73 18.66 -23.46
N GLU A 27 -5.51 19.81 -22.79
CA GLU A 27 -6.39 21.00 -22.91
C GLU A 27 -6.38 21.57 -24.33
N ASP A 28 -5.21 21.77 -24.94
CA ASP A 28 -5.06 22.32 -26.28
C ASP A 28 -5.70 21.41 -27.34
N ARG A 29 -5.73 20.10 -27.08
CA ARG A 29 -6.42 19.08 -27.89
C ARG A 29 -7.93 18.99 -27.62
N GLY A 30 -8.43 19.70 -26.60
CA GLY A 30 -9.84 19.72 -26.22
C GLY A 30 -10.35 18.40 -25.65
N ILE A 31 -9.49 17.62 -24.99
CA ILE A 31 -9.89 16.34 -24.37
C ILE A 31 -10.69 16.64 -23.09
N PRO A 32 -11.96 16.21 -22.98
CA PRO A 32 -12.76 16.45 -21.77
C PRO A 32 -12.11 15.88 -20.50
N ILE A 33 -12.29 16.56 -19.37
CA ILE A 33 -11.67 16.18 -18.09
C ILE A 33 -12.10 14.80 -17.57
N ASP A 34 -13.30 14.36 -17.97
CA ASP A 34 -13.91 13.08 -17.61
C ASP A 34 -13.72 12.00 -18.70
N ALA A 35 -13.01 12.31 -19.79
CA ALA A 35 -12.77 11.36 -20.86
C ALA A 35 -11.97 10.16 -20.32
N PRO A 36 -12.32 8.91 -20.68
CA PRO A 36 -11.67 7.72 -20.13
C PRO A 36 -10.19 7.56 -20.55
N HIS A 37 -9.74 8.32 -21.54
CA HIS A 37 -8.37 8.37 -22.04
C HIS A 37 -7.62 9.66 -21.64
N ARG A 38 -8.22 10.51 -20.79
CA ARG A 38 -7.55 11.68 -20.21
C ARG A 38 -6.58 11.21 -19.13
N ASN A 39 -5.30 11.50 -19.31
CA ASN A 39 -4.23 11.11 -18.39
C ASN A 39 -4.00 12.17 -17.30
N TYR A 40 -4.11 13.45 -17.69
CA TYR A 40 -3.77 14.61 -16.87
C TYR A 40 -5.01 15.41 -16.51
N LYS A 41 -5.44 15.32 -15.25
CA LYS A 41 -6.61 16.02 -14.71
C LYS A 41 -6.27 17.35 -14.06
N ASP A 42 -5.00 17.59 -13.76
CA ASP A 42 -4.52 18.81 -13.14
C ASP A 42 -3.03 19.02 -13.46
N PRO A 43 -2.50 20.25 -13.26
CA PRO A 43 -1.08 20.54 -13.54
C PRO A 43 -0.16 20.21 -12.36
N LEU A 44 -0.55 19.33 -11.43
CA LEU A 44 0.20 19.02 -10.22
C LEU A 44 0.81 17.62 -10.29
N HIS A 45 1.90 17.43 -9.54
CA HIS A 45 2.43 16.08 -9.29
C HIS A 45 1.58 15.33 -8.27
N LYS A 46 1.81 14.03 -8.13
CA LYS A 46 1.13 13.19 -7.14
C LYS A 46 2.14 12.31 -6.38
N PRO A 47 3.02 12.89 -5.54
CA PRO A 47 3.76 12.12 -4.55
C PRO A 47 2.77 11.43 -3.62
N GLU A 48 3.04 10.18 -3.29
CA GLU A 48 2.18 9.38 -2.40
C GLU A 48 2.97 8.76 -1.25
N LEU A 49 2.31 8.57 -0.12
CA LEU A 49 2.80 7.83 1.03
C LEU A 49 1.72 6.87 1.49
N ILE A 50 2.10 5.62 1.74
CA ILE A 50 1.24 4.62 2.40
C ILE A 50 1.87 4.23 3.74
N PHE A 51 1.10 4.35 4.82
CA PHE A 51 1.46 3.93 6.16
C PHE A 51 0.60 2.74 6.60
N ALA A 52 1.21 1.63 6.99
CA ALA A 52 0.48 0.40 7.29
C ALA A 52 -0.20 0.42 8.66
N LEU A 53 -1.51 0.15 8.68
CA LEU A 53 -2.32 0.01 9.90
C LEU A 53 -2.63 -1.44 10.25
N SER A 54 -2.81 -2.31 9.26
CA SER A 54 -2.93 -3.76 9.46
C SER A 54 -1.57 -4.39 9.84
N ASP A 55 -1.59 -5.66 10.26
CA ASP A 55 -0.35 -6.38 10.60
C ASP A 55 0.59 -6.50 9.39
N GLU A 56 0.00 -6.63 8.20
CA GLU A 56 0.68 -6.62 6.91
C GLU A 56 -0.08 -5.72 5.94
N PHE A 57 0.65 -4.94 5.14
CA PHE A 57 0.18 -4.24 3.97
C PHE A 57 1.07 -4.60 2.79
N HIS A 58 0.47 -5.11 1.74
CA HIS A 58 1.13 -5.75 0.62
C HIS A 58 1.12 -4.80 -0.59
N ALA A 59 2.28 -4.57 -1.21
CA ALA A 59 2.37 -3.73 -2.41
C ALA A 59 3.37 -4.28 -3.44
N LEU A 60 3.30 -3.74 -4.65
CA LEU A 60 4.34 -3.73 -5.66
C LEU A 60 4.91 -2.31 -5.75
N CYS A 61 6.22 -2.15 -5.84
CA CYS A 61 6.84 -0.82 -5.91
C CYS A 61 8.21 -0.84 -6.60
N GLY A 62 8.36 -0.01 -7.63
CA GLY A 62 9.60 0.17 -8.38
C GLY A 62 10.09 -1.10 -9.08
N PHE A 63 11.04 -0.92 -9.99
CA PHE A 63 11.71 -2.06 -10.61
C PHE A 63 12.69 -2.72 -9.61
N ARG A 64 12.72 -4.05 -9.61
CA ARG A 64 13.73 -4.82 -8.86
C ARG A 64 15.02 -4.94 -9.69
N PRO A 65 16.18 -5.26 -9.07
CA PRO A 65 17.44 -5.45 -9.79
C PRO A 65 17.32 -6.42 -10.96
N LEU A 66 17.91 -6.08 -12.11
CA LEU A 66 17.79 -6.92 -13.32
C LEU A 66 18.29 -8.35 -13.12
N ALA A 67 19.28 -8.55 -12.24
CA ALA A 67 19.76 -9.89 -11.88
C ALA A 67 18.63 -10.76 -11.28
N GLU A 68 17.82 -10.19 -10.41
CA GLU A 68 16.70 -10.90 -9.78
C GLU A 68 15.55 -11.14 -10.76
N VAL A 69 15.31 -10.20 -11.69
CA VAL A 69 14.36 -10.41 -12.80
C VAL A 69 14.79 -11.61 -13.64
N ARG A 70 16.08 -11.68 -14.02
CA ARG A 70 16.62 -12.82 -14.79
C ARG A 70 16.49 -14.13 -14.03
N GLU A 71 16.74 -14.12 -12.73
CA GLU A 71 16.59 -15.30 -11.87
C GLU A 71 15.13 -15.78 -11.86
N ALA A 72 14.17 -14.87 -11.72
CA ALA A 72 12.74 -15.17 -11.77
C ALA A 72 12.33 -15.88 -13.07
N PHE A 73 12.75 -15.36 -14.23
CA PHE A 73 12.45 -15.98 -15.51
C PHE A 73 13.25 -17.27 -15.77
N THR A 74 14.46 -17.40 -15.22
CA THR A 74 15.25 -18.65 -15.30
C THR A 74 14.60 -19.78 -14.52
N LEU A 75 14.02 -19.46 -13.36
CA LEU A 75 13.27 -20.44 -12.59
C LEU A 75 11.96 -20.83 -13.26
N LEU A 76 11.22 -19.87 -13.84
CA LEU A 76 10.06 -20.18 -14.69
C LEU A 76 10.44 -21.13 -15.83
N LEU A 77 11.59 -20.91 -16.48
CA LEU A 77 12.09 -21.81 -17.54
C LEU A 77 12.40 -23.22 -17.01
N THR A 78 12.89 -23.33 -15.79
CA THR A 78 13.18 -24.62 -15.15
C THR A 78 11.89 -25.37 -14.79
N LEU A 79 10.89 -24.65 -14.26
CA LEU A 79 9.56 -25.20 -13.98
C LEU A 79 8.86 -25.65 -15.27
N ASP A 80 8.99 -24.86 -16.34
CA ASP A 80 8.45 -25.19 -17.65
C ASP A 80 8.98 -26.51 -18.20
N ALA A 81 10.31 -26.71 -18.12
CA ALA A 81 10.97 -27.90 -18.65
C ALA A 81 10.52 -29.21 -17.97
N SER A 82 9.98 -29.10 -16.74
CA SER A 82 9.47 -30.24 -15.96
C SER A 82 7.94 -30.30 -15.95
N GLY A 83 7.26 -29.33 -16.54
CA GLY A 83 5.81 -29.16 -16.51
C GLY A 83 5.10 -29.78 -17.71
N PRO A 84 3.77 -29.95 -17.62
CA PRO A 84 2.96 -30.35 -18.77
C PRO A 84 3.00 -29.28 -19.87
N ASP A 85 2.86 -29.72 -21.13
CA ASP A 85 2.79 -28.84 -22.30
C ASP A 85 3.92 -27.79 -22.34
N SER A 86 5.15 -28.22 -22.07
CA SER A 86 6.36 -27.37 -22.04
C SER A 86 6.46 -26.50 -23.29
N ASP A 87 6.57 -25.19 -23.07
CA ASP A 87 6.80 -24.19 -24.12
C ASP A 87 7.91 -23.22 -23.66
N PRO A 88 9.17 -23.68 -23.64
CA PRO A 88 10.28 -22.89 -23.12
C PRO A 88 10.60 -21.70 -24.03
N ALA A 89 10.13 -21.72 -25.29
CA ALA A 89 10.35 -20.63 -26.24
C ALA A 89 9.69 -19.33 -25.76
N VAL A 90 8.49 -19.42 -25.20
CA VAL A 90 7.73 -18.26 -24.68
C VAL A 90 8.48 -17.57 -23.54
N ILE A 91 9.10 -18.32 -22.63
CA ILE A 91 9.89 -17.76 -21.53
C ILE A 91 11.25 -17.24 -22.04
N ARG A 92 11.86 -17.96 -23.00
CA ARG A 92 13.11 -17.54 -23.64
C ARG A 92 12.98 -16.22 -24.40
N THR A 93 11.81 -15.89 -24.97
CA THR A 93 11.55 -14.57 -25.55
C THR A 93 11.89 -13.47 -24.53
N VAL A 94 11.39 -13.57 -23.30
CA VAL A 94 11.66 -12.55 -22.28
C VAL A 94 13.13 -12.58 -21.86
N LEU A 95 13.69 -13.75 -21.57
CA LEU A 95 15.11 -13.87 -21.19
C LEU A 95 16.06 -13.26 -22.22
N SER A 96 15.74 -13.37 -23.52
CA SER A 96 16.54 -12.77 -24.59
C SER A 96 16.51 -11.24 -24.61
N ARG A 97 15.43 -10.63 -24.11
CA ARG A 97 15.32 -9.17 -23.93
C ARG A 97 16.05 -8.69 -22.69
N LEU A 98 16.24 -9.57 -21.71
CA LEU A 98 16.92 -9.26 -20.46
C LEU A 98 18.45 -9.16 -20.60
N THR A 99 19.00 -8.80 -21.75
CA THR A 99 20.46 -8.70 -21.99
C THR A 99 20.84 -7.27 -22.39
N GLY A 100 21.75 -6.63 -21.65
CA GLY A 100 22.17 -5.25 -21.91
C GLY A 100 22.26 -4.38 -20.65
N SER A 101 22.25 -3.07 -20.85
CA SER A 101 22.09 -2.03 -19.83
C SER A 101 20.75 -2.17 -19.11
N GLU A 102 20.74 -2.00 -17.79
CA GLU A 102 19.54 -2.23 -16.98
C GLU A 102 18.36 -1.37 -17.40
N ALA A 103 18.57 -0.07 -17.58
CA ALA A 103 17.48 0.86 -17.92
C ALA A 103 16.83 0.55 -19.28
N ASP A 104 17.64 0.33 -20.31
CA ASP A 104 17.13 0.05 -21.66
C ASP A 104 16.39 -1.28 -21.71
N VAL A 105 16.92 -2.30 -21.01
CA VAL A 105 16.33 -3.63 -20.92
C VAL A 105 15.00 -3.61 -20.18
N LEU A 106 14.92 -2.91 -19.03
CA LEU A 106 13.67 -2.79 -18.28
C LEU A 106 12.62 -2.05 -19.11
N ARG A 107 13.02 -0.97 -19.81
CA ARG A 107 12.14 -0.20 -20.70
C ARG A 107 11.61 -1.05 -21.86
N ASP A 108 12.48 -1.75 -22.60
CA ASP A 108 12.08 -2.60 -23.72
C ASP A 108 11.17 -3.75 -23.27
N THR A 109 11.53 -4.42 -22.16
CA THR A 109 10.75 -5.53 -21.63
C THR A 109 9.37 -5.06 -21.16
N PHE A 110 9.30 -3.93 -20.47
CA PHE A 110 8.02 -3.35 -20.04
C PHE A 110 7.16 -2.92 -21.23
N ALA A 111 7.75 -2.26 -22.24
CA ALA A 111 7.07 -1.87 -23.47
C ALA A 111 6.51 -3.07 -24.23
N PHE A 112 7.29 -4.16 -24.34
CA PHE A 112 6.84 -5.42 -24.94
C PHE A 112 5.61 -5.98 -24.22
N LEU A 113 5.65 -6.07 -22.88
CA LEU A 113 4.52 -6.59 -22.09
C LEU A 113 3.28 -5.71 -22.24
N MET A 114 3.43 -4.39 -22.15
CA MET A 114 2.31 -3.45 -22.27
C MET A 114 1.74 -3.38 -23.70
N GLY A 115 2.56 -3.67 -24.72
CA GLY A 115 2.12 -3.76 -26.11
C GLY A 115 1.14 -4.90 -26.37
N GLY A 116 1.09 -5.91 -25.49
CA GLY A 116 0.14 -7.02 -25.57
C GLY A 116 0.33 -7.90 -26.82
N GLY A 117 -0.78 -8.33 -27.42
CA GLY A 117 -0.77 -9.23 -28.58
C GLY A 117 -0.69 -10.72 -28.24
N SER A 118 -0.62 -11.57 -29.26
CA SER A 118 -0.68 -13.03 -29.11
C SER A 118 0.54 -13.64 -28.43
N GLU A 119 1.70 -13.00 -28.57
CA GLU A 119 2.93 -13.43 -27.90
C GLU A 119 2.86 -13.17 -26.39
N VAL A 120 2.49 -11.94 -25.98
CA VAL A 120 2.30 -11.60 -24.56
C VAL A 120 1.18 -12.42 -23.93
N ARG A 121 0.07 -12.65 -24.65
CA ARG A 121 -1.01 -13.50 -24.13
C ARG A 121 -0.53 -14.92 -23.83
N ARG A 122 0.21 -15.55 -24.76
CA ARG A 122 0.80 -16.87 -24.53
C ARG A 122 1.75 -16.88 -23.33
N LEU A 123 2.53 -15.80 -23.18
CA LEU A 123 3.42 -15.63 -22.02
C LEU A 123 2.64 -15.53 -20.70
N VAL A 124 1.60 -14.69 -20.64
CA VAL A 124 0.75 -14.56 -19.46
C VAL A 124 0.10 -15.91 -19.11
N ASP A 125 -0.53 -16.56 -20.09
CA ASP A 125 -1.18 -17.86 -19.91
C ASP A 125 -0.18 -18.90 -19.38
N ARG A 126 1.04 -18.93 -19.94
CA ARG A 126 2.07 -19.87 -19.52
C ARG A 126 2.59 -19.58 -18.11
N VAL A 127 2.90 -18.33 -17.79
CA VAL A 127 3.37 -17.93 -16.45
C VAL A 127 2.30 -18.20 -15.39
N THR A 128 1.02 -17.91 -15.68
CA THR A 128 -0.10 -18.24 -14.79
C THR A 128 -0.26 -19.74 -14.60
N LEU A 129 -0.16 -20.54 -15.66
CA LEU A 129 -0.21 -22.00 -15.56
C LEU A 129 0.92 -22.54 -14.68
N LEU A 130 2.16 -22.11 -14.92
CA LEU A 130 3.32 -22.54 -14.13
C LEU A 130 3.16 -22.16 -12.65
N ALA A 131 2.71 -20.94 -12.36
CA ALA A 131 2.44 -20.50 -11.00
C ALA A 131 1.32 -21.31 -10.32
N SER A 132 0.32 -21.80 -11.07
CA SER A 132 -0.75 -22.65 -10.54
C SER A 132 -0.29 -24.08 -10.20
N LEU A 133 0.71 -24.60 -10.92
CA LEU A 133 1.26 -25.94 -10.72
C LEU A 133 2.42 -25.98 -9.73
N ALA A 134 3.07 -24.83 -9.50
CA ALA A 134 4.16 -24.67 -8.56
C ALA A 134 3.72 -24.99 -7.13
N SER A 135 4.21 -26.10 -6.58
CA SER A 135 4.03 -26.40 -5.15
C SER A 135 4.93 -25.54 -4.28
N ASP A 136 4.48 -25.16 -3.08
CA ASP A 136 5.27 -24.38 -2.12
C ASP A 136 6.60 -25.06 -1.74
N ARG A 137 6.70 -26.39 -1.92
CA ARG A 137 7.93 -27.17 -1.68
C ARG A 137 8.96 -27.04 -2.81
N GLN A 138 8.52 -26.89 -4.05
CA GLN A 138 9.39 -26.71 -5.23
C GLN A 138 9.88 -25.27 -5.38
N CYS A 139 9.19 -24.31 -4.76
CA CYS A 139 9.45 -22.89 -4.96
C CYS A 139 9.85 -22.17 -3.67
N ARG A 140 10.59 -22.78 -2.73
CA ARG A 140 10.96 -22.10 -1.47
C ARG A 140 11.64 -20.74 -1.69
N GLU A 141 12.50 -20.65 -2.70
CA GLU A 141 13.22 -19.43 -3.10
C GLU A 141 12.36 -18.45 -3.93
N PHE A 142 11.20 -18.89 -4.46
CA PHE A 142 10.38 -18.14 -5.43
C PHE A 142 8.89 -18.16 -5.11
N SER A 143 8.57 -18.48 -3.86
CA SER A 143 7.19 -18.69 -3.41
C SER A 143 6.43 -17.38 -3.41
N THR A 144 7.12 -16.25 -3.22
CA THR A 144 6.54 -14.91 -3.21
C THR A 144 6.11 -14.46 -4.60
N GLU A 145 6.93 -14.68 -5.63
CA GLU A 145 6.63 -14.35 -7.01
C GLU A 145 5.49 -15.22 -7.55
N MET A 146 5.52 -16.53 -7.30
CA MET A 146 4.43 -17.42 -7.74
C MET A 146 3.14 -17.13 -6.99
N ARG A 147 3.20 -16.78 -5.70
CA ARG A 147 2.02 -16.32 -4.96
C ARG A 147 1.48 -15.03 -5.58
N THR A 148 2.35 -14.06 -5.89
CA THR A 148 1.96 -12.80 -6.52
C THR A 148 1.30 -13.05 -7.87
N VAL A 149 1.89 -13.88 -8.73
CA VAL A 149 1.28 -14.25 -10.02
C VAL A 149 -0.09 -14.88 -9.84
N ARG A 150 -0.27 -15.80 -8.89
CA ARG A 150 -1.58 -16.41 -8.60
C ARG A 150 -2.61 -15.40 -8.10
N GLU A 151 -2.22 -14.54 -7.16
CA GLU A 151 -3.06 -13.45 -6.63
C GLU A 151 -3.55 -12.53 -7.75
N LEU A 152 -2.62 -12.07 -8.59
CA LEU A 152 -2.91 -11.18 -9.71
C LEU A 152 -3.71 -11.86 -10.81
N ALA A 153 -3.42 -13.12 -11.14
CA ALA A 153 -4.16 -13.87 -12.15
C ALA A 153 -5.60 -14.17 -11.75
N ALA A 154 -5.86 -14.35 -10.44
CA ALA A 154 -7.22 -14.48 -9.94
C ALA A 154 -8.02 -13.17 -10.05
N ALA A 155 -7.38 -12.03 -9.80
CA ALA A 155 -8.02 -10.71 -9.85
C ALA A 155 -8.15 -10.14 -11.28
N TYR A 156 -7.15 -10.38 -12.13
CA TYR A 156 -7.02 -9.81 -13.48
C TYR A 156 -6.65 -10.88 -14.52
N PRO A 157 -7.52 -11.88 -14.80
CA PRO A 157 -7.18 -12.98 -15.70
C PRO A 157 -6.71 -12.50 -17.09
N GLY A 158 -5.53 -12.94 -17.51
CA GLY A 158 -4.95 -12.62 -18.82
C GLY A 158 -4.34 -11.22 -18.95
N ASP A 159 -4.28 -10.43 -17.87
CA ASP A 159 -3.69 -9.09 -17.90
C ASP A 159 -2.13 -9.15 -17.94
N PRO A 160 -1.46 -8.41 -18.85
CA PRO A 160 0.00 -8.37 -18.92
C PRO A 160 0.68 -7.94 -17.62
N GLY A 161 -0.02 -7.16 -16.78
CA GLY A 161 0.40 -6.74 -15.44
C GLY A 161 0.80 -7.89 -14.53
N ILE A 162 0.26 -9.10 -14.75
CA ILE A 162 0.65 -10.32 -14.02
C ILE A 162 2.14 -10.59 -14.22
N VAL A 163 2.61 -10.58 -15.48
CA VAL A 163 4.02 -10.84 -15.80
C VAL A 163 4.87 -9.61 -15.48
N THR A 164 4.33 -8.40 -15.70
CA THR A 164 4.99 -7.15 -15.31
C THR A 164 5.34 -7.12 -13.82
N SER A 165 4.52 -7.70 -12.94
CA SER A 165 4.83 -7.78 -11.50
C SER A 165 6.15 -8.48 -11.18
N LEU A 166 6.64 -9.37 -12.06
CA LEU A 166 7.93 -10.04 -11.90
C LEU A 166 9.12 -9.11 -12.17
N LEU A 167 8.88 -7.95 -12.78
CA LEU A 167 9.85 -6.88 -12.95
C LEU A 167 9.93 -5.98 -11.71
N LEU A 168 8.98 -6.09 -10.77
CA LEU A 168 8.80 -5.15 -9.68
C LEU A 168 9.17 -5.75 -8.32
N ASN A 169 9.50 -4.90 -7.34
CA ASN A 169 9.66 -5.38 -5.97
C ASN A 169 8.30 -5.72 -5.37
N ARG A 170 8.17 -6.92 -4.80
CA ARG A 170 7.03 -7.31 -3.95
C ARG A 170 7.38 -7.00 -2.50
N VAL A 171 6.63 -6.07 -1.89
CA VAL A 171 6.93 -5.57 -0.54
C VAL A 171 5.77 -5.83 0.41
N THR A 172 6.11 -6.06 1.67
CA THR A 172 5.15 -6.24 2.77
C THR A 172 5.55 -5.30 3.89
N LEU A 173 4.77 -4.24 4.09
CA LEU A 173 4.92 -3.34 5.21
C LEU A 173 4.28 -3.96 6.46
N ARG A 174 4.96 -3.89 7.59
CA ARG A 174 4.43 -4.16 8.93
C ARG A 174 3.71 -2.94 9.46
N ARG A 175 2.81 -3.15 10.42
CA ARG A 175 2.15 -2.03 11.13
C ARG A 175 3.20 -1.01 11.60
N GLY A 176 3.00 0.25 11.23
CA GLY A 176 3.93 1.34 11.57
C GLY A 176 5.00 1.61 10.52
N GLU A 177 5.20 0.74 9.53
CA GLU A 177 6.09 1.03 8.41
C GLU A 177 5.37 1.90 7.37
N ALA A 178 6.15 2.73 6.69
CA ALA A 178 5.68 3.57 5.61
C ALA A 178 6.50 3.38 4.33
N LEU A 179 5.85 3.58 3.19
CA LEU A 179 6.46 3.58 1.86
C LEU A 179 6.14 4.91 1.20
N TYR A 180 7.17 5.60 0.69
CA TYR A 180 7.04 6.82 -0.09
C TYR A 180 7.22 6.53 -1.57
N LEU A 181 6.30 6.99 -2.41
CA LEU A 181 6.26 6.72 -3.84
C LEU A 181 6.52 8.03 -4.60
N PRO A 182 7.77 8.28 -5.04
CA PRO A 182 8.08 9.45 -5.84
C PRO A 182 7.49 9.33 -7.26
N ALA A 183 7.49 10.46 -7.98
CA ALA A 183 7.11 10.49 -9.38
C ALA A 183 7.93 9.49 -10.23
N GLY A 184 7.29 8.93 -11.25
CA GLY A 184 7.89 7.94 -12.16
C GLY A 184 8.08 6.53 -11.57
N ASN A 185 7.78 6.32 -10.29
CA ASN A 185 7.80 4.99 -9.67
C ASN A 185 6.50 4.22 -9.99
N ILE A 186 6.63 3.07 -10.67
CA ILE A 186 5.49 2.16 -10.90
C ILE A 186 5.16 1.40 -9.61
N HIS A 187 3.89 1.35 -9.24
CA HIS A 187 3.46 0.68 -8.02
C HIS A 187 2.00 0.20 -8.09
N ALA A 188 1.63 -0.69 -7.17
CA ALA A 188 0.25 -1.12 -6.93
C ALA A 188 0.08 -1.59 -5.48
N TYR A 189 -1.01 -1.21 -4.83
CA TYR A 189 -1.38 -1.78 -3.54
C TYR A 189 -2.17 -3.07 -3.74
N LEU A 190 -1.77 -4.14 -3.05
CA LEU A 190 -2.28 -5.49 -3.28
C LEU A 190 -3.28 -5.95 -2.22
N HIS A 191 -3.01 -5.69 -0.95
CA HIS A 191 -3.91 -6.08 0.15
C HIS A 191 -3.50 -5.40 1.47
N GLY A 192 -4.47 -4.97 2.27
CA GLY A 192 -4.23 -4.45 3.62
C GLY A 192 -4.95 -3.13 3.90
N LEU A 193 -4.79 -2.65 5.13
CA LEU A 193 -5.33 -1.38 5.60
C LEU A 193 -4.19 -0.40 5.88
N GLY A 194 -4.28 0.81 5.33
CA GLY A 194 -3.28 1.86 5.53
C GLY A 194 -3.84 3.28 5.52
N ILE A 195 -3.01 4.22 5.95
CA ILE A 195 -3.19 5.65 5.72
C ILE A 195 -2.44 6.01 4.44
N GLU A 196 -3.19 6.33 3.40
CA GLU A 196 -2.68 6.90 2.17
C GLU A 196 -2.74 8.42 2.28
N LEU A 197 -1.61 9.07 2.01
CA LEU A 197 -1.47 10.52 1.88
C LEU A 197 -0.88 10.82 0.51
N MET A 198 -1.40 11.84 -0.13
CA MET A 198 -1.01 12.23 -1.48
C MET A 198 -1.14 13.74 -1.63
N ALA A 199 -0.36 14.32 -2.54
CA ALA A 199 -0.66 15.67 -3.01
C ALA A 199 -2.05 15.70 -3.67
N ALA A 200 -2.66 16.89 -3.75
CA ALA A 200 -4.01 17.09 -4.28
C ALA A 200 -4.04 17.01 -5.82
N SER A 201 -3.74 15.83 -6.38
CA SER A 201 -3.74 15.53 -7.81
C SER A 201 -4.45 14.21 -8.11
N ASP A 202 -5.08 14.14 -9.27
CA ASP A 202 -5.71 12.93 -9.81
C ASP A 202 -5.00 12.40 -11.08
N ASN A 203 -3.78 12.86 -11.35
CA ASN A 203 -2.96 12.35 -12.45
C ASN A 203 -2.52 10.91 -12.18
N VAL A 204 -3.03 9.96 -12.99
CA VAL A 204 -2.77 8.52 -12.84
C VAL A 204 -2.56 7.89 -14.20
N LEU A 205 -1.32 7.49 -14.49
CA LEU A 205 -1.01 6.67 -15.66
C LEU A 205 -1.07 5.20 -15.24
N ARG A 206 -1.94 4.42 -15.88
CA ARG A 206 -2.11 2.99 -15.56
C ARG A 206 -1.09 2.16 -16.32
N GLY A 207 -0.54 1.12 -15.68
CA GLY A 207 0.46 0.21 -16.25
C GLY A 207 0.06 -1.26 -16.26
N GLY A 208 -1.24 -1.55 -16.33
CA GLY A 208 -1.81 -2.90 -16.25
C GLY A 208 -2.58 -3.16 -14.96
N LEU A 209 -3.02 -4.40 -14.78
CA LEU A 209 -3.96 -4.82 -13.74
C LEU A 209 -5.22 -3.94 -13.76
N THR A 210 -5.78 -3.74 -14.96
CA THR A 210 -6.90 -2.81 -15.14
C THR A 210 -7.70 -3.11 -16.41
N PRO A 211 -9.04 -3.00 -16.38
CA PRO A 211 -9.85 -3.04 -17.59
C PRO A 211 -9.89 -1.68 -18.31
N LYS A 212 -9.29 -0.63 -17.74
CA LYS A 212 -9.35 0.75 -18.27
C LYS A 212 -8.28 0.98 -19.34
N HIS A 213 -8.40 2.09 -20.04
CA HIS A 213 -7.40 2.52 -21.01
C HIS A 213 -6.00 2.66 -20.37
N VAL A 214 -5.00 2.21 -21.11
CA VAL A 214 -3.57 2.28 -20.80
C VAL A 214 -2.90 3.02 -21.96
N ASP A 215 -2.42 4.23 -21.69
CA ASP A 215 -1.61 4.99 -22.64
C ASP A 215 -0.14 4.56 -22.51
N VAL A 216 0.22 3.52 -23.27
CA VAL A 216 1.57 2.91 -23.18
C VAL A 216 2.68 3.91 -23.56
N PRO A 217 2.59 4.67 -24.66
CA PRO A 217 3.60 5.68 -24.98
C PRO A 217 3.82 6.70 -23.86
N GLU A 218 2.74 7.24 -23.29
CA GLU A 218 2.85 8.24 -22.22
C GLU A 218 3.40 7.62 -20.93
N LEU A 219 2.96 6.41 -20.57
CA LEU A 219 3.49 5.69 -19.42
C LEU A 219 4.99 5.44 -19.54
N LEU A 220 5.47 5.03 -20.72
CA LEU A 220 6.91 4.84 -20.98
C LEU A 220 7.71 6.14 -20.89
N ASP A 221 7.10 7.31 -21.14
CA ASP A 221 7.75 8.60 -20.90
C ASP A 221 7.81 8.90 -19.41
N VAL A 222 6.74 8.64 -18.65
CA VAL A 222 6.66 8.97 -17.22
C VAL A 222 7.55 8.10 -16.34
N LEU A 223 7.73 6.82 -16.67
CA LEU A 223 8.42 5.86 -15.83
C LEU A 223 9.94 6.07 -15.75
N GLU A 224 10.46 5.90 -14.54
CA GLU A 224 11.90 5.82 -14.29
C GLU A 224 12.35 4.36 -14.32
N PHE A 225 13.00 3.95 -15.41
CA PHE A 225 13.49 2.58 -15.62
C PHE A 225 14.84 2.36 -14.95
N GLN A 226 14.83 2.31 -13.62
CA GLN A 226 16.03 1.99 -12.84
C GLN A 226 15.63 1.10 -11.66
N ALA A 227 16.46 0.09 -11.37
CA ALA A 227 16.31 -0.63 -10.10
C ALA A 227 16.74 0.29 -8.97
N LEU A 228 15.78 0.64 -8.12
CA LEU A 228 16.02 1.43 -6.92
C LEU A 228 15.68 0.58 -5.70
N PRO A 229 16.39 0.79 -4.57
CA PRO A 229 15.97 0.22 -3.29
C PRO A 229 14.51 0.57 -3.02
N VAL A 230 13.80 -0.34 -2.36
CA VAL A 230 12.42 -0.07 -1.92
C VAL A 230 12.42 1.21 -1.06
N PRO A 231 11.61 2.22 -1.41
CA PRO A 231 11.63 3.53 -0.76
C PRO A 231 10.86 3.51 0.58
N TYR A 232 11.31 2.65 1.51
CA TYR A 232 10.85 2.69 2.90
C TYR A 232 11.16 4.06 3.49
N LEU A 233 10.16 4.66 4.13
CA LEU A 233 10.30 5.94 4.81
C LEU A 233 10.42 5.69 6.30
N GLU A 234 11.64 5.85 6.80
CA GLU A 234 11.96 5.72 8.23
C GLU A 234 11.43 6.91 9.02
N PRO A 235 10.89 6.71 10.23
CA PRO A 235 10.39 7.80 11.05
C PRO A 235 11.50 8.55 11.79
N GLU A 236 11.35 9.87 11.85
CA GLU A 236 12.05 10.70 12.81
C GLU A 236 11.31 10.68 14.16
N HIS A 237 12.03 10.35 15.23
CA HIS A 237 11.47 10.31 16.58
C HIS A 237 11.56 11.69 17.23
N ALA A 238 10.54 12.53 17.00
CA ALA A 238 10.57 13.93 17.40
C ALA A 238 10.33 14.16 18.91
N ALA A 239 9.52 13.30 19.53
CA ALA A 239 9.17 13.37 20.95
C ALA A 239 8.67 12.01 21.47
N PRO A 240 8.51 11.80 22.79
CA PRO A 240 7.91 10.57 23.32
C PRO A 240 6.54 10.27 22.70
N GLY A 241 6.44 9.12 22.02
CA GLY A 241 5.22 8.68 21.35
C GLY A 241 4.88 9.48 20.07
N VAL A 242 5.85 10.18 19.47
CA VAL A 242 5.68 10.93 18.21
C VAL A 242 6.72 10.50 17.20
N GLU A 243 6.24 9.90 16.11
CA GLU A 243 7.02 9.51 14.94
C GLU A 243 6.61 10.40 13.76
N LEU A 244 7.57 11.04 13.09
CA LEU A 244 7.34 11.88 11.92
C LEU A 244 7.89 11.22 10.67
N TYR A 245 7.03 11.02 9.67
CA TYR A 245 7.41 10.54 8.36
C TYR A 245 7.47 11.74 7.41
N ARG A 246 8.67 12.06 6.93
CA ARG A 246 8.94 13.23 6.07
C ARG A 246 9.39 12.80 4.67
N PRO A 247 8.46 12.68 3.71
CA PRO A 247 8.81 12.60 2.30
C PRO A 247 9.67 13.78 1.86
N ASP A 248 10.46 13.60 0.80
CA ASP A 248 11.20 14.68 0.14
C ASP A 248 10.29 15.55 -0.75
N VAL A 249 9.18 16.01 -0.18
CA VAL A 249 8.23 16.95 -0.79
C VAL A 249 7.68 17.91 0.27
N PRO A 250 7.38 19.16 -0.09
CA PRO A 250 6.81 20.14 0.85
C PRO A 250 5.29 19.95 1.05
N ASP A 251 4.64 19.11 0.24
CA ASP A 251 3.18 19.00 0.16
C ASP A 251 2.53 18.47 1.43
N PHE A 252 3.18 17.54 2.16
CA PHE A 252 2.63 16.93 3.36
C PHE A 252 3.69 16.30 4.26
N LEU A 253 3.32 16.12 5.53
CA LEU A 253 4.04 15.38 6.56
C LEU A 253 3.05 14.49 7.30
N LEU A 254 3.46 13.27 7.68
CA LEU A 254 2.66 12.39 8.53
C LEU A 254 3.25 12.33 9.93
N ALA A 255 2.44 12.70 10.93
CA ALA A 255 2.75 12.45 12.33
C ALA A 255 1.94 11.25 12.85
N HIS A 256 2.63 10.19 13.26
CA HIS A 256 2.03 9.07 13.99
C HIS A 256 2.23 9.30 15.49
N VAL A 257 1.11 9.38 16.23
CA VAL A 257 1.11 9.73 17.65
C VAL A 257 0.53 8.59 18.49
N SER A 258 1.37 8.03 19.36
CA SER A 258 1.06 6.94 20.28
C SER A 258 1.34 7.38 21.72
N PRO A 259 0.42 8.12 22.37
CA PRO A 259 0.61 8.59 23.73
C PRO A 259 0.59 7.42 24.73
N ALA A 260 1.32 7.57 25.83
CA ALA A 260 1.31 6.54 26.87
C ALA A 260 -0.09 6.44 27.50
N THR A 261 -0.63 5.22 27.61
CA THR A 261 -1.89 5.00 28.31
C THR A 261 -1.67 5.04 29.82
N ARG A 262 -2.32 5.98 30.53
CA ARG A 262 -2.29 6.03 31.99
C ARG A 262 -3.69 6.16 32.58
N ASP A 263 -3.84 5.71 33.83
CA ASP A 263 -5.01 6.03 34.64
C ASP A 263 -5.01 7.55 34.92
N ALA A 264 -6.18 8.17 34.77
CA ALA A 264 -6.41 9.61 34.63
C ALA A 264 -6.07 10.50 35.85
N VAL A 265 -5.08 10.14 36.67
CA VAL A 265 -4.79 10.76 37.96
C VAL A 265 -3.61 11.74 37.92
N ASP A 266 -2.70 11.65 36.94
CA ASP A 266 -1.49 12.49 36.89
C ASP A 266 -1.38 13.37 35.63
N GLY A 267 -2.14 14.48 35.56
CA GLY A 267 -1.89 15.62 34.65
C GLY A 267 -1.53 15.29 33.18
N ASP A 268 -0.68 16.12 32.56
CA ASP A 268 -0.11 15.88 31.22
C ASP A 268 1.04 14.82 31.22
N ALA A 269 1.23 14.06 32.31
CA ALA A 269 2.34 13.12 32.43
C ALA A 269 2.12 11.90 31.50
N GLY A 270 2.92 11.80 30.43
CA GLY A 270 2.78 10.77 29.39
C GLY A 270 2.00 11.25 28.16
N ALA A 271 1.69 12.54 28.08
CA ALA A 271 1.20 13.16 26.85
C ALA A 271 2.27 13.18 25.76
N SER A 272 1.83 13.04 24.52
CA SER A 272 2.63 13.31 23.33
C SER A 272 2.31 14.72 22.84
N VAL A 273 3.33 15.46 22.44
CA VAL A 273 3.18 16.85 22.01
C VAL A 273 3.65 16.97 20.56
N VAL A 274 2.81 17.58 19.72
CA VAL A 274 3.09 17.82 18.31
C VAL A 274 2.86 19.30 18.02
N ASP A 275 3.87 19.96 17.48
CA ASP A 275 3.72 21.34 16.98
C ASP A 275 3.08 21.28 15.57
N VAL A 276 2.17 22.22 15.30
CA VAL A 276 1.35 22.29 14.09
C VAL A 276 1.48 23.68 13.49
N ASP A 277 2.28 23.79 12.43
CA ASP A 277 2.58 25.07 11.76
C ASP A 277 1.66 25.34 10.55
N GLY A 278 0.71 24.44 10.27
CA GLY A 278 -0.20 24.50 9.12
C GLY A 278 -1.50 23.74 9.38
N PRO A 279 -2.44 23.71 8.42
CA PRO A 279 -3.67 22.95 8.59
C PRO A 279 -3.36 21.46 8.71
N ALA A 280 -4.01 20.78 9.66
CA ALA A 280 -3.82 19.35 9.86
C ALA A 280 -5.17 18.61 9.94
N ILE A 281 -5.16 17.34 9.52
CA ILE A 281 -6.27 16.42 9.75
C ILE A 281 -5.77 15.36 10.73
N VAL A 282 -6.38 15.30 11.90
CA VAL A 282 -6.07 14.27 12.90
C VAL A 282 -7.11 13.17 12.78
N LEU A 283 -6.66 11.92 12.69
CA LEU A 283 -7.51 10.73 12.63
C LEU A 283 -7.17 9.80 13.80
N CYS A 284 -8.17 9.44 14.61
CA CYS A 284 -7.98 8.45 15.66
C CYS A 284 -8.11 7.05 15.07
N THR A 285 -7.01 6.31 14.95
CA THR A 285 -6.98 4.97 14.36
C THR A 285 -7.20 3.85 15.38
N ALA A 286 -6.92 4.11 16.66
CA ALA A 286 -7.07 3.15 17.75
C ALA A 286 -7.39 3.84 19.09
N GLY A 287 -8.09 3.13 19.97
CA GLY A 287 -8.34 3.57 21.34
C GLY A 287 -9.29 4.77 21.46
N GLU A 288 -9.05 5.56 22.51
CA GLU A 288 -9.69 6.85 22.80
C GLU A 288 -8.58 7.79 23.25
N VAL A 289 -8.49 8.96 22.61
CA VAL A 289 -7.51 10.00 22.91
C VAL A 289 -8.22 11.31 23.21
N THR A 290 -7.61 12.14 24.06
CA THR A 290 -8.01 13.54 24.20
C THR A 290 -6.97 14.40 23.49
N LEU A 291 -7.43 15.17 22.51
CA LEU A 291 -6.65 16.14 21.76
C LEU A 291 -6.93 17.53 22.34
N ARG A 292 -5.91 18.22 22.82
CA ARG A 292 -6.00 19.59 23.34
C ARG A 292 -5.07 20.50 22.55
N GLY A 293 -5.63 21.53 21.93
CA GLY A 293 -4.86 22.64 21.37
C GLY A 293 -4.94 23.88 22.27
N GLU A 294 -4.61 25.04 21.71
CA GLU A 294 -4.67 26.34 22.38
C GLU A 294 -6.12 26.76 22.68
N ALA A 295 -7.02 26.64 21.71
CA ALA A 295 -8.38 27.16 21.79
C ALA A 295 -9.42 26.10 22.18
N SER A 296 -9.15 24.83 21.88
CA SER A 296 -10.16 23.77 22.01
C SER A 296 -9.62 22.45 22.57
N THR A 297 -10.53 21.61 23.05
CA THR A 297 -10.23 20.24 23.49
C THR A 297 -11.33 19.30 23.01
N VAL A 298 -10.93 18.20 22.38
CA VAL A 298 -11.84 17.21 21.81
C VAL A 298 -11.41 15.80 22.26
N VAL A 299 -12.39 14.99 22.65
CA VAL A 299 -12.18 13.55 22.85
C VAL A 299 -12.48 12.84 21.54
N MET A 300 -11.52 12.08 21.03
CA MET A 300 -11.63 11.32 19.79
C MET A 300 -11.58 9.82 20.08
N ARG A 301 -12.43 9.06 19.41
CA ARG A 301 -12.45 7.60 19.42
C ARG A 301 -12.04 7.08 18.06
N ARG A 302 -11.69 5.80 17.99
CA ARG A 302 -11.39 5.13 16.71
C ARG A 302 -12.44 5.45 15.64
N GLY A 303 -11.99 6.02 14.53
CA GLY A 303 -12.80 6.43 13.39
C GLY A 303 -13.14 7.93 13.35
N ASP A 304 -12.96 8.65 14.46
CA ASP A 304 -13.18 10.09 14.50
C ASP A 304 -12.02 10.82 13.80
N ALA A 305 -12.38 11.88 13.07
CA ALA A 305 -11.43 12.80 12.45
C ALA A 305 -11.78 14.25 12.80
N VAL A 306 -10.76 15.09 12.98
CA VAL A 306 -10.92 16.53 13.22
C VAL A 306 -9.96 17.31 12.33
N PHE A 307 -10.40 18.49 11.92
CA PHE A 307 -9.54 19.47 11.26
C PHE A 307 -8.96 20.40 12.34
N VAL A 308 -7.65 20.59 12.31
CA VAL A 308 -6.91 21.46 13.21
C VAL A 308 -6.40 22.64 12.39
N THR A 309 -6.74 23.84 12.85
CA THR A 309 -6.29 25.09 12.25
C THR A 309 -4.92 25.50 12.82
N PRO A 310 -4.11 26.29 12.08
CA PRO A 310 -2.76 26.67 12.52
C PRO A 310 -2.71 27.45 13.85
N ASP A 311 -3.79 28.13 14.22
CA ASP A 311 -3.93 28.88 15.48
C ASP A 311 -4.01 27.99 16.73
N GLU A 312 -4.28 26.68 16.58
CA GLU A 312 -4.16 25.74 17.69
C GLU A 312 -2.69 25.53 18.11
N GLY A 313 -1.74 25.81 17.22
CA GLY A 313 -0.29 25.88 17.46
C GLY A 313 0.36 24.58 17.94
N ARG A 314 0.08 24.18 19.18
CA ARG A 314 0.64 22.99 19.81
C ARG A 314 -0.48 22.05 20.24
N LEU A 315 -0.43 20.81 19.76
CA LEU A 315 -1.34 19.75 20.13
C LEU A 315 -0.75 18.88 21.25
N VAL A 316 -1.50 18.77 22.35
CA VAL A 316 -1.23 17.83 23.44
C VAL A 316 -2.18 16.65 23.32
N VAL A 317 -1.62 15.45 23.13
CA VAL A 317 -2.36 14.20 22.92
C VAL A 317 -2.20 13.30 24.14
N THR A 318 -3.31 12.92 24.75
CA THR A 318 -3.31 12.00 25.90
C THR A 318 -4.16 10.77 25.62
N GLY A 319 -3.64 9.59 25.94
CA GLY A 319 -4.34 8.31 25.76
C GLY A 319 -5.09 7.91 27.04
N ARG A 320 -6.34 7.44 26.90
CA ARG A 320 -7.07 6.83 28.03
C ARG A 320 -6.96 5.32 28.02
N ALA A 321 -6.63 4.73 29.17
CA ALA A 321 -6.82 3.29 29.37
C ALA A 321 -8.32 2.95 29.29
N ARG A 322 -8.68 1.96 28.46
CA ARG A 322 -10.05 1.42 28.46
C ARG A 322 -10.36 0.85 29.85
N ARG A 323 -11.19 1.55 30.64
CA ARG A 323 -11.84 0.93 31.80
C ARG A 323 -12.82 -0.13 31.29
N SER A 324 -12.38 -1.39 31.26
CA SER A 324 -13.28 -2.54 31.15
C SER A 324 -14.21 -2.55 32.36
N SER A 325 -15.38 -1.93 32.24
CA SER A 325 -16.43 -1.97 33.27
C SER A 325 -17.20 -3.30 33.24
N ARG A 326 -16.50 -4.43 33.15
CA ARG A 326 -17.07 -5.70 33.59
C ARG A 326 -16.99 -5.75 35.11
N ARG A 327 -17.97 -5.13 35.78
CA ARG A 327 -18.23 -5.45 37.20
C ARG A 327 -18.50 -6.96 37.28
N PRO A 328 -17.74 -7.74 38.08
CA PRO A 328 -18.16 -9.10 38.38
C PRO A 328 -19.52 -9.01 39.06
N ARG A 329 -20.55 -9.61 38.45
CA ARG A 329 -21.84 -9.80 39.10
C ARG A 329 -21.56 -10.57 40.40
N ARG A 330 -21.72 -9.91 41.55
CA ARG A 330 -21.73 -10.59 42.85
C ARG A 330 -22.81 -11.69 42.76
N PRO A 331 -22.50 -12.96 43.09
CA PRO A 331 -23.53 -13.98 43.15
C PRO A 331 -24.54 -13.59 44.24
N PRO A 332 -25.84 -13.87 44.05
CA PRO A 332 -26.84 -13.57 45.07
C PRO A 332 -26.53 -14.39 46.34
N PRO A 333 -26.86 -13.86 47.53
CA PRO A 333 -26.63 -14.58 48.78
C PRO A 333 -27.42 -15.88 48.79
N ARG A 334 -26.75 -16.99 49.10
CA ARG A 334 -27.38 -18.29 49.30
C ARG A 334 -28.31 -18.20 50.51
N THR A 335 -29.61 -18.25 50.28
CA THR A 335 -30.61 -18.51 51.32
C THR A 335 -30.45 -19.94 51.80
N THR A 336 -29.97 -20.12 53.03
CA THR A 336 -30.00 -21.38 53.75
C THR A 336 -31.42 -21.63 54.26
N THR A 337 -32.22 -22.37 53.50
CA THR A 337 -33.43 -23.01 54.02
C THR A 337 -33.00 -24.11 55.00
N ARG A 338 -33.17 -23.83 56.29
CA ARG A 338 -33.20 -24.86 57.34
C ARG A 338 -34.42 -25.73 57.09
N ASP A 339 -34.18 -26.96 56.65
CA ASP A 339 -35.23 -27.97 56.61
C ASP A 339 -35.45 -28.51 58.03
N ARG A 340 -36.67 -28.30 58.54
CA ARG A 340 -37.16 -28.84 59.80
C ARG A 340 -38.18 -29.92 59.45
N GLY A 341 -37.88 -31.16 59.82
CA GLY A 341 -38.88 -32.00 60.49
C GLY A 341 -39.43 -33.22 59.74
N GLN A 342 -39.13 -34.36 60.36
CA GLN A 342 -40.03 -35.47 60.71
C GLN A 342 -40.32 -36.62 59.73
N GLU A 343 -39.78 -37.79 60.13
CA GLU A 343 -40.49 -39.05 60.46
C GLU A 343 -41.57 -39.56 59.50
N ARG A 344 -41.37 -40.80 58.99
CA ARG A 344 -42.13 -42.00 59.41
C ARG A 344 -41.75 -43.26 58.61
N ARG A 345 -41.41 -44.33 59.36
CA ARG A 345 -41.81 -45.76 59.23
C ARG A 345 -42.14 -46.26 57.81
N ARG A 346 -41.46 -47.28 57.27
CA ARG A 346 -41.52 -48.70 57.64
C ARG A 346 -40.38 -49.47 56.99
#